data_AF-A0A3S5JSV8-F1
#
_entry.id   AF-A0A3S5JSV8-F1
#
_cell.length_a   1.000
_cell.length_b   1.000
_cell.length_c   1.000
_cell.angle_alpha   90.00
_cell.angle_beta   90.00
_cell.angle_gamma   90.00
#
_symmetry.space_group_name_H-M   'P 1'
#
loop_
_entity.id
_entity.type
_entity.pdbx_description
1 polymer ?
#
loop_
_entity_poly.entity_id
_entity_poly.type
_entity_poly.pdbx_seq_one_letter_code
_entity_poly.pdbx_strand_id
1 'polypeptide(L)'
;MSRAVELIDRATDNPAFDGLGGYYIFIRRVAIPLLLIGVCMSSYYMSMTWFSHGTSIILAGMATGLSLGPIMALEQMYGIWVNKK
;
A
#
# COMPACT_ATOMS: atom_id res chain seq x y z
N MET A 1 12.32 -22.30 -20.23
CA MET A 1 11.95 -21.92 -18.84
C MET A 1 10.45 -21.67 -18.81
N SER A 2 9.75 -22.06 -17.74
CA SER A 2 8.29 -21.98 -17.66
C SER A 2 7.82 -20.52 -17.62
N ARG A 3 6.82 -20.15 -18.44
CA ARG A 3 6.19 -18.80 -18.43
C ARG A 3 5.72 -18.36 -17.04
N ALA A 4 5.41 -19.32 -16.16
CA ALA A 4 5.06 -19.02 -14.77
C ALA A 4 6.22 -18.41 -13.99
N VAL A 5 7.46 -18.87 -14.24
CA VAL A 5 8.67 -18.32 -13.61
C VAL A 5 8.90 -16.90 -14.08
N GLU A 6 8.72 -16.62 -15.37
CA GLU A 6 8.84 -15.27 -15.94
C GLU A 6 7.77 -14.29 -15.41
N LEU A 7 6.54 -14.77 -15.19
CA LEU A 7 5.47 -13.99 -14.56
C LEU A 7 5.72 -13.73 -13.07
N ILE A 8 6.27 -14.72 -12.36
CA ILE A 8 6.64 -14.59 -10.95
C ILE A 8 7.84 -13.67 -10.81
N ASP A 9 8.85 -13.79 -11.67
CA ASP A 9 9.98 -12.86 -11.74
C ASP A 9 9.47 -11.45 -12.02
N ARG A 10 8.61 -11.22 -13.02
CA ARG A 10 8.04 -9.87 -13.25
C ARG A 10 7.18 -9.35 -12.09
N ALA A 11 6.49 -10.21 -11.35
CA ALA A 11 5.72 -9.81 -10.18
C ALA A 11 6.61 -9.52 -8.95
N THR A 12 7.79 -10.14 -8.90
CA THR A 12 8.76 -10.03 -7.80
C THR A 12 9.83 -8.96 -8.07
N ASP A 13 10.14 -8.71 -9.34
CA ASP A 13 11.07 -7.70 -9.87
C ASP A 13 10.41 -6.32 -9.85
N ASN A 14 9.75 -6.00 -8.73
CA ASN A 14 9.39 -4.63 -8.45
C ASN A 14 10.67 -3.94 -7.96
N PRO A 15 11.17 -2.90 -8.65
CA PRO A 15 12.42 -2.23 -8.32
C PRO A 15 12.45 -1.66 -6.89
N ALA A 16 11.30 -1.50 -6.25
CA ALA A 16 11.22 -1.13 -4.83
C ALA A 16 11.87 -2.16 -3.89
N PHE A 17 11.92 -3.44 -4.26
CA PHE A 17 12.51 -4.50 -3.43
C PHE A 17 14.04 -4.48 -3.38
N ASP A 18 14.69 -3.76 -4.29
CA ASP A 18 16.13 -3.56 -4.30
C ASP A 18 16.58 -2.45 -3.32
N GLY A 19 15.60 -1.68 -2.80
CA GLY A 19 15.85 -0.71 -1.74
C GLY A 19 16.33 -1.38 -0.46
N LEU A 20 17.38 -0.85 0.18
CA LEU A 20 17.91 -1.31 1.48
C LEU A 20 18.47 -2.76 1.49
N GLY A 21 18.89 -3.31 0.35
CA GLY A 21 19.63 -4.58 0.31
C GLY A 21 18.84 -5.78 0.83
N GLY A 22 17.53 -5.85 0.54
CA GLY A 22 16.65 -6.95 0.91
C GLY A 22 15.83 -6.76 2.21
N TYR A 23 16.11 -5.72 3.00
CA TYR A 23 15.31 -5.39 4.20
C TYR A 23 13.95 -4.75 3.91
N TYR A 24 13.73 -4.30 2.67
CA TYR A 24 12.50 -3.64 2.26
C TYR A 24 11.25 -4.48 2.47
N ILE A 25 11.32 -5.80 2.27
CA ILE A 25 10.19 -6.72 2.47
C ILE A 25 9.67 -6.67 3.90
N PHE A 26 10.57 -6.54 4.89
CA PHE A 26 10.19 -6.45 6.30
C PHE A 26 9.59 -5.10 6.65
N ILE A 27 10.21 -4.01 6.16
CA ILE A 27 9.69 -2.65 6.37
C ILE A 27 8.33 -2.50 5.72
N ARG A 28 8.12 -3.05 4.52
CA ARG A 28 6.83 -3.05 3.80
C ARG A 28 5.69 -3.66 4.62
N ARG A 29 5.95 -4.79 5.29
CA ARG A 29 4.96 -5.49 6.13
C ARG A 29 4.55 -4.69 7.37
N VAL A 30 5.29 -3.64 7.72
CA VAL A 30 4.98 -2.76 8.85
C VAL A 30 4.47 -1.40 8.37
N ALA A 31 5.10 -0.84 7.34
CA ALA A 31 4.78 0.46 6.76
C ALA A 31 3.41 0.48 6.07
N ILE A 32 3.09 -0.52 5.23
CA ILE A 32 1.80 -0.57 4.54
C ILE A 32 0.64 -0.66 5.56
N PRO A 33 0.67 -1.58 6.55
CA PRO A 33 -0.37 -1.60 7.57
C PRO A 33 -0.45 -0.31 8.39
N LEU A 34 0.67 0.31 8.75
CA LEU A 34 0.68 1.60 9.46
C LEU A 34 0.01 2.72 8.65
N LEU A 35 0.33 2.82 7.35
CA LEU A 35 -0.29 3.80 6.47
C LEU A 35 -1.80 3.55 6.33
N LEU A 36 -2.22 2.30 6.18
CA LEU A 36 -3.64 1.95 6.09
C LEU A 36 -4.39 2.25 7.40
N ILE A 37 -3.77 2.02 8.55
CA ILE A 37 -4.35 2.41 9.85
C ILE A 37 -4.49 3.94 9.93
N GLY A 38 -3.47 4.69 9.50
CA GLY A 38 -3.53 6.15 9.44
C GLY A 38 -4.65 6.66 8.54
N VAL A 39 -4.79 6.09 7.33
CA VAL A 39 -5.87 6.41 6.40
C VAL A 39 -7.24 6.08 7.02
N CYS A 40 -7.38 4.90 7.63
CA CYS A 40 -8.61 4.48 8.29
C CYS A 40 -9.03 5.43 9.40
N MET A 41 -8.11 5.77 10.31
CA MET A 41 -8.38 6.67 11.43
C MET A 41 -8.70 8.09 10.97
N SER A 42 -7.96 8.61 9.98
CA SER A 42 -8.22 9.93 9.41
C SER A 42 -9.59 10.00 8.75
N SER A 43 -9.96 8.98 7.95
CA SER A 43 -11.24 8.90 7.27
C SER A 43 -12.41 8.76 8.26
N TYR A 44 -12.23 7.95 9.31
CA TYR A 44 -13.22 7.83 10.39
C TYR A 44 -13.43 9.18 11.11
N TYR A 45 -12.34 9.85 11.51
CA TYR A 45 -12.42 11.13 12.20
C TYR A 45 -13.11 12.21 11.35
N MET A 46 -12.78 12.30 10.06
CA MET A 46 -13.44 13.23 9.13
C MET A 46 -14.92 12.87 8.89
N SER A 47 -15.25 11.58 8.84
CA SER A 47 -16.64 11.14 8.64
C SER A 47 -17.50 11.39 9.88
N MET A 48 -16.92 11.26 11.08
CA MET A 48 -17.62 11.46 12.35
C MET A 48 -18.15 12.88 12.53
N THR A 49 -17.54 13.88 11.87
CA THR A 49 -18.06 15.25 11.88
C THR A 49 -19.44 15.39 11.23
N TRP A 50 -19.77 14.57 10.23
CA TRP A 50 -20.98 14.74 9.40
C TRP A 50 -21.96 13.56 9.49
N PHE A 51 -21.50 12.38 9.92
CA PHE A 51 -22.27 11.15 9.88
C PHE A 51 -22.40 10.48 11.24
N SER A 52 -23.39 9.59 11.38
CA SER A 52 -23.55 8.72 12.55
C SER A 52 -22.36 7.78 12.70
N HIS A 53 -22.13 7.28 13.91
CA HIS A 53 -21.03 6.39 14.23
C HIS A 53 -21.01 5.12 13.35
N GLY A 54 -22.18 4.51 13.09
CA GLY A 54 -22.27 3.30 12.27
C GLY A 54 -21.86 3.54 10.82
N THR A 55 -22.36 4.62 10.21
CA THR A 55 -22.05 5.02 8.84
C THR A 55 -20.60 5.47 8.68
N SER A 56 -20.03 6.11 9.71
CA SER A 56 -18.63 6.56 9.70
C SER A 56 -17.63 5.40 9.67
N ILE A 57 -17.94 4.29 10.35
CA ILE A 57 -17.11 3.07 10.30
C ILE A 57 -17.13 2.47 8.89
N ILE A 58 -18.31 2.38 8.27
CA ILE A 58 -18.45 1.81 6.92
C ILE A 58 -17.68 2.66 5.91
N LEU A 59 -17.82 3.99 5.96
CA LEU A 59 -17.08 4.91 5.10
C LEU A 59 -15.58 4.82 5.28
N ALA A 60 -15.09 4.74 6.53
CA ALA A 60 -13.67 4.57 6.82
C ALA A 60 -13.13 3.25 6.27
N GLY A 61 -13.89 2.15 6.40
CA GLY A 61 -13.54 0.85 5.84
C GLY A 61 -13.47 0.89 4.31
N MET A 62 -14.44 1.52 3.66
CA MET A 62 -14.45 1.70 2.20
C MET A 62 -13.27 2.55 1.73
N ALA A 63 -13.00 3.68 2.38
CA ALA A 63 -11.88 4.54 2.05
C ALA A 63 -10.53 3.82 2.20
N THR A 64 -10.36 3.05 3.28
CA THR A 64 -9.15 2.25 3.51
C THR A 64 -8.99 1.17 2.45
N GLY A 65 -10.05 0.43 2.13
CA GLY A 65 -10.02 -0.60 1.08
C GLY A 65 -9.68 -0.03 -0.29
N LEU A 66 -10.26 1.12 -0.66
CA LEU A 66 -9.95 1.81 -1.92
C LEU A 66 -8.53 2.37 -1.96
N SER A 67 -7.97 2.78 -0.82
CA SER A 67 -6.60 3.32 -0.73
C SER A 67 -5.52 2.27 -0.93
N LEU A 68 -5.82 0.98 -0.74
CA LEU A 68 -4.85 -0.10 -0.81
C LEU A 68 -4.23 -0.23 -2.22
N GLY A 69 -5.03 -0.07 -3.27
CA GLY A 69 -4.54 -0.10 -4.66
C GLY A 69 -3.54 1.02 -4.96
N PRO A 70 -3.93 2.31 -4.79
CA PRO A 70 -3.03 3.45 -4.96
C PRO A 70 -1.76 3.38 -4.12
N ILE A 71 -1.83 2.93 -2.87
CA ILE A 71 -0.66 2.80 -1.99
C ILE A 71 0.35 1.81 -2.59
N MET A 72 -0.11 0.67 -3.10
CA MET A 72 0.78 -0.31 -3.77
C MET A 72 1.35 0.23 -5.09
N ALA A 73 0.57 0.99 -5.86
CA ALA A 73 1.06 1.59 -7.10
C ALA A 73 2.13 2.67 -6.84
N LEU A 74 1.93 3.51 -5.82
CA LEU A 74 2.90 4.53 -5.41
C LEU A 74 4.20 3.91 -4.92
N GLU A 75 4.13 2.79 -4.19
CA GLU A 75 5.28 2.01 -3.77
C GLU A 75 6.12 1.55 -4.98
N GLN A 76 5.47 1.00 -6.00
CA GLN A 76 6.13 0.56 -7.24
C GLN A 76 6.76 1.74 -7.99
N MET A 77 6.04 2.86 -8.10
CA MET A 77 6.55 4.08 -8.75
C MET A 77 7.77 4.64 -8.03
N TYR A 78 7.76 4.66 -6.71
CA TYR A 78 8.90 5.10 -5.90
C TYR A 78 10.12 4.22 -6.15
N GLY A 79 9.94 2.89 -6.19
CA GLY A 79 11.00 1.96 -6.55
C GLY A 79 11.62 2.22 -7.92
N ILE A 80 10.78 2.45 -8.94
CA ILE A 80 11.24 2.78 -10.30
C ILE A 80 12.04 4.10 -10.31
N TRP A 81 11.59 5.09 -9.55
CA TRP A 81 12.25 6.40 -9.52
C TRP A 81 13.60 6.37 -8.80
N VAL A 82 13.71 5.61 -7.72
CA VAL A 82 14.96 5.42 -6.98
C VAL A 82 15.98 4.64 -7.82
N ASN A 83 15.58 3.56 -8.51
CA ASN A 83 16.48 2.76 -9.34
C ASN A 83 16.80 3.36 -10.71
N LYS A 84 16.13 4.46 -11.11
CA LYS A 84 16.47 5.21 -12.33
C LYS A 84 17.62 6.20 -12.14
N LYS A 85 18.16 6.34 -10.92
CA LYS A 85 19.43 7.04 -10.65
C LYS A 85 20.58 6.05 -10.66
#